data_AF-A0AA36MF09-F1
#
_entry.id   AF-A0AA36MF09-F1
#
_cell.length_a   1.000
_cell.length_b   1.000
_cell.length_c   1.000
_cell.angle_alpha   90.00
_cell.angle_beta   90.00
_cell.angle_gamma   90.00
#
_symmetry.space_group_name_H-M   'P 1'
#
loop_
_entity.id
_entity.type
_entity.pdbx_description
1 polymer ?
#
loop_
_entity_poly.entity_id
_entity_poly.type
_entity_poly.pdbx_seq_one_letter_code
_entity_poly.pdbx_strand_id
1 'polypeptide(L)'
;MYFKRMAEIEEKVYDIWSEMAMNESMSESDRARSSIWDYPVPDKYTKMWRFMQQSNLPKSMAEAMDLVLSSEEEFAYIGDGIETKYAVLTNCQVEQVGSGFYGKPYAIAVQKGHHLKTRIDKVIMRLTNERQLEVLEEKWWHNNPKRVVCEDRSNGDNGMPLQNIGGVFIVISAAIILSLITLTIEYRYYRKSSADVDRETSVEKSGQTKQAHHVPLHL
;
A
#
# COMPACT_ATOMS: atom_id res chain seq x y z
N MET A 1 -17.47 -15.43 15.84
CA MET A 1 -17.96 -15.28 17.23
C MET A 1 -17.63 -13.93 17.86
N TYR A 2 -16.42 -13.36 17.66
CA TYR A 2 -16.05 -12.03 18.19
C TYR A 2 -16.97 -10.92 17.67
N PHE A 3 -17.09 -10.76 16.36
CA PHE A 3 -17.90 -9.71 15.75
C PHE A 3 -19.38 -9.80 16.10
N LYS A 4 -19.94 -11.01 16.14
CA LYS A 4 -21.31 -11.25 16.63
C LYS A 4 -21.50 -10.71 18.05
N ARG A 5 -20.59 -11.02 18.98
CA ARG A 5 -20.66 -10.53 20.36
C ARG A 5 -20.54 -9.01 20.43
N MET A 6 -19.64 -8.41 19.66
CA MET A 6 -19.49 -6.96 19.63
C MET A 6 -20.73 -6.28 19.06
N ALA A 7 -21.33 -6.82 18.01
CA ALA A 7 -22.60 -6.34 17.47
C ALA A 7 -23.74 -6.42 18.49
N GLU A 8 -23.87 -7.55 19.21
CA GLU A 8 -24.85 -7.71 20.29
C GLU A 8 -24.64 -6.71 21.45
N ILE A 9 -23.39 -6.32 21.72
CA ILE A 9 -23.08 -5.31 22.73
C ILE A 9 -23.46 -3.91 22.23
N GLU A 10 -23.12 -3.56 20.98
CA GLU A 10 -23.52 -2.28 20.38
C GLU A 10 -25.04 -2.11 20.37
N GLU A 11 -25.77 -3.17 20.00
CA GLU A 11 -27.24 -3.18 20.00
C GLU A 11 -27.81 -2.95 21.41
N LYS A 12 -27.28 -3.65 22.43
CA LYS A 12 -27.71 -3.42 23.82
C LYS A 12 -27.40 -2.02 24.33
N VAL A 13 -26.24 -1.47 23.98
CA VAL A 13 -25.88 -0.10 24.36
C VAL A 13 -26.86 0.88 23.73
N TYR A 14 -27.20 0.67 22.45
CA TYR A 14 -28.20 1.47 21.76
C TYR A 14 -29.57 1.38 22.43
N ASP A 15 -30.02 0.18 22.79
CA ASP A 15 -31.32 -0.04 23.45
C ASP A 15 -31.41 0.68 24.80
N ILE A 16 -30.42 0.46 25.69
CA ILE A 16 -30.36 1.11 27.01
C ILE A 16 -30.35 2.63 26.87
N TRP A 17 -29.56 3.12 25.92
CA TRP A 17 -29.41 4.54 25.67
C TRP A 17 -30.73 5.14 25.14
N SER A 18 -31.40 4.44 24.22
CA SER A 18 -32.70 4.84 23.68
C SER A 18 -33.77 4.87 24.76
N GLU A 19 -33.80 3.89 25.67
CA GLU A 19 -34.70 3.86 26.81
C GLU A 19 -34.46 5.06 27.75
N MET A 20 -33.21 5.41 28.02
CA MET A 20 -32.85 6.56 28.85
C MET A 20 -33.30 7.88 28.23
N ALA A 21 -33.09 8.06 26.93
CA ALA A 21 -33.50 9.26 26.20
C ALA A 21 -35.03 9.42 26.14
N MET A 22 -35.77 8.30 26.10
CA MET A 22 -37.23 8.27 26.07
C MET A 22 -37.87 8.15 27.46
N ASN A 23 -37.09 8.21 28.54
CA ASN A 23 -37.61 8.02 29.89
C ASN A 23 -38.40 9.26 30.37
N GLU A 24 -39.73 9.20 30.26
CA GLU A 24 -40.65 10.28 30.67
C GLU A 24 -40.71 10.51 32.19
N SER A 25 -40.19 9.57 32.99
CA SER A 25 -40.13 9.73 34.45
C SER A 25 -38.98 10.63 34.93
N MET A 26 -38.04 10.99 34.04
CA MET A 26 -36.90 11.87 34.34
C MET A 26 -37.29 13.35 34.20
N SER A 27 -36.55 14.23 34.90
CA SER A 27 -36.71 15.67 34.75
C SER A 27 -36.37 16.10 33.31
N GLU A 28 -37.01 17.15 32.80
CA GLU A 28 -36.76 17.61 31.42
C GLU A 28 -35.30 17.99 31.17
N SER A 29 -34.63 18.56 32.20
CA SER A 29 -33.21 18.89 32.14
C SER A 29 -32.33 17.65 32.05
N ASP A 30 -32.65 16.57 32.77
CA ASP A 30 -31.84 15.35 32.76
C ASP A 30 -32.06 14.54 31.49
N ARG A 31 -33.29 14.56 30.96
CA ARG A 31 -33.62 13.99 29.64
C ARG A 31 -32.89 14.71 28.52
N ALA A 32 -32.85 16.06 28.55
CA ALA A 32 -32.13 16.86 27.54
C ALA A 32 -30.63 16.55 27.52
N ARG A 33 -30.01 16.28 28.68
CA ARG A 33 -28.60 15.87 28.80
C ARG A 33 -28.31 14.48 28.23
N SER A 34 -29.35 13.69 27.97
CA SER A 34 -29.27 12.33 27.41
C SER A 34 -29.61 12.32 25.91
N SER A 35 -29.42 13.44 25.20
CA SER A 35 -29.75 13.56 23.78
C SER A 35 -28.71 12.90 22.86
N ILE A 36 -29.15 12.29 21.75
CA ILE A 36 -28.34 11.52 20.78
C ILE A 36 -27.12 12.30 20.28
N TRP A 37 -27.30 13.61 20.10
CA TRP A 37 -26.44 14.46 19.30
C TRP A 37 -25.06 14.72 19.90
N ASP A 38 -24.90 14.53 21.21
CA ASP A 38 -23.64 14.79 21.91
C ASP A 38 -22.67 13.59 21.84
N TYR A 39 -23.18 12.36 21.60
CA TYR A 39 -22.35 11.17 21.44
C TYR A 39 -23.09 10.09 20.63
N PRO A 40 -22.88 10.01 19.30
CA PRO A 40 -23.51 8.96 18.50
C PRO A 40 -22.95 7.59 18.91
N VAL A 41 -23.85 6.67 19.28
CA VAL A 41 -23.48 5.29 19.59
C VAL A 41 -22.83 4.67 18.35
N PRO A 42 -21.57 4.19 18.41
CA PRO A 42 -20.90 3.62 17.26
C PRO A 42 -21.59 2.32 16.81
N ASP A 43 -21.85 2.20 15.50
CA ASP A 43 -22.51 1.04 14.88
C ASP A 43 -21.56 0.22 14.00
N LYS A 44 -20.27 0.27 14.34
CA LYS A 44 -19.17 -0.27 13.54
C LYS A 44 -19.27 -1.79 13.43
N TYR A 45 -19.35 -2.49 14.56
CA TYR A 45 -19.35 -3.95 14.57
C TYR A 45 -20.66 -4.52 14.06
N THR A 46 -21.77 -3.81 14.25
CA THR A 46 -23.08 -4.16 13.71
C THR A 46 -23.07 -4.16 12.18
N LYS A 47 -22.52 -3.10 11.55
CA LYS A 47 -22.34 -3.03 10.10
C LYS A 47 -21.44 -4.15 9.58
N MET A 48 -20.27 -4.34 10.21
CA MET A 48 -19.34 -5.40 9.82
C MET A 48 -19.99 -6.79 9.93
N TRP A 49 -20.70 -7.07 11.02
CA TRP A 49 -21.37 -8.35 11.23
C TRP A 49 -22.49 -8.61 10.22
N ARG A 50 -23.28 -7.59 9.88
CA ARG A 50 -24.30 -7.69 8.83
C ARG A 50 -23.66 -8.05 7.48
N PHE A 51 -22.57 -7.39 7.12
CA PHE A 51 -21.83 -7.70 5.89
C PHE A 51 -21.28 -9.14 5.90
N MET A 52 -20.68 -9.57 7.00
CA MET A 52 -20.19 -10.96 7.16
C MET A 52 -21.28 -12.02 7.05
N GLN A 53 -22.54 -11.71 7.42
CA GLN A 53 -23.64 -12.66 7.28
C GLN A 53 -24.20 -12.71 5.85
N GLN A 54 -24.05 -11.63 5.09
CA GLN A 54 -24.46 -11.57 3.69
C GLN A 54 -23.40 -12.20 2.76
N SER A 55 -22.13 -12.21 3.18
CA SER A 55 -21.05 -12.84 2.43
C SER A 55 -20.95 -14.34 2.69
N ASN A 56 -20.43 -15.08 1.70
CA ASN A 56 -20.17 -16.51 1.84
C ASN A 56 -18.88 -16.73 2.65
N LEU A 57 -19.02 -17.01 3.95
CA LEU A 57 -17.88 -17.21 4.84
C LEU A 57 -17.21 -18.58 4.59
N PRO A 58 -15.89 -18.64 4.39
CA PRO A 58 -15.18 -19.91 4.26
C PRO A 58 -15.23 -20.70 5.56
N LYS A 59 -15.38 -22.03 5.46
CA LYS A 59 -15.46 -22.93 6.62
C LYS A 59 -14.09 -23.38 7.11
N SER A 60 -13.09 -23.33 6.24
CA SER A 60 -11.72 -23.76 6.53
C SER A 60 -10.70 -22.74 6.04
N MET A 61 -9.51 -22.76 6.65
CA MET A 61 -8.39 -21.92 6.22
C MET A 61 -7.97 -22.23 4.76
N ALA A 62 -8.04 -23.49 4.33
CA ALA A 62 -7.68 -23.86 2.95
C ALA A 62 -8.63 -23.24 1.91
N GLU A 63 -9.94 -23.32 2.18
CA GLU A 63 -10.97 -22.66 1.35
C GLU A 63 -10.82 -21.13 1.38
N ALA A 64 -10.51 -20.56 2.54
CA ALA A 64 -10.25 -19.13 2.66
C ALA A 64 -9.06 -18.68 1.81
N MET A 65 -7.97 -19.46 1.82
CA MET A 65 -6.79 -19.18 1.01
C MET A 65 -7.09 -19.26 -0.48
N ASP A 66 -7.85 -20.26 -0.93
CA ASP A 66 -8.25 -20.37 -2.32
C ASP A 66 -9.08 -19.16 -2.75
N LEU A 67 -10.08 -18.77 -1.95
CA LEU A 67 -10.89 -17.57 -2.19
C LEU A 67 -10.07 -16.29 -2.25
N VAL A 68 -9.13 -16.09 -1.32
CA VAL A 68 -8.26 -14.89 -1.30
C VAL A 68 -7.37 -14.82 -2.54
N LEU A 69 -6.91 -15.97 -3.05
CA LEU A 69 -6.03 -16.04 -4.22
C LEU A 69 -6.78 -16.00 -5.55
N SER A 70 -8.00 -16.54 -5.58
CA SER A 70 -8.81 -16.67 -6.80
C SER A 70 -9.79 -15.51 -7.01
N SER A 71 -10.11 -14.74 -5.97
CA SER A 71 -11.11 -13.67 -6.07
C SER A 71 -10.64 -12.55 -6.99
N GLU A 72 -11.42 -12.25 -8.02
CA GLU A 72 -11.25 -11.05 -8.85
C GLU A 72 -11.62 -9.77 -8.09
N GLU A 73 -12.45 -9.88 -7.05
CA GLU A 73 -12.82 -8.79 -6.14
C GLU A 73 -11.87 -8.68 -4.93
N GLU A 74 -11.81 -7.50 -4.30
CA GLU A 74 -11.01 -7.25 -3.09
C GLU A 74 -11.58 -8.04 -1.88
N PHE A 75 -11.17 -9.29 -1.74
CA PHE A 75 -11.57 -10.16 -0.63
C PHE A 75 -10.53 -10.16 0.50
N ALA A 76 -10.98 -9.90 1.73
CA ALA A 76 -10.16 -9.98 2.92
C ALA A 76 -10.65 -11.09 3.85
N TYR A 77 -9.74 -11.98 4.25
CA TYR A 77 -10.03 -13.03 5.22
C TYR A 77 -9.66 -12.60 6.65
N ILE A 78 -10.55 -12.88 7.60
CA ILE A 78 -10.32 -12.65 9.03
C ILE A 78 -10.40 -13.99 9.76
N GLY A 79 -9.26 -14.48 10.24
CA GLY A 79 -9.12 -15.77 10.92
C GLY A 79 -8.36 -15.70 12.25
N ASP A 80 -7.90 -16.86 12.73
CA ASP A 80 -7.02 -16.90 13.89
C ASP A 80 -5.63 -16.35 13.54
N GLY A 81 -5.06 -15.56 14.46
CA GLY A 81 -3.80 -14.88 14.24
C GLY A 81 -2.64 -15.84 13.99
N ILE A 82 -2.65 -17.02 14.62
CA ILE A 82 -1.60 -18.03 14.43
C ILE A 82 -1.72 -18.70 13.06
N GLU A 83 -2.94 -19.07 12.64
CA GLU A 83 -3.19 -19.68 11.33
C GLU A 83 -2.82 -18.71 10.19
N THR A 84 -3.23 -17.44 10.30
CA THR A 84 -2.89 -16.41 9.31
C THR A 84 -1.39 -16.14 9.28
N LYS A 85 -0.73 -16.02 10.44
CA LYS A 85 0.73 -15.84 10.51
C LYS A 85 1.48 -17.00 9.84
N TYR A 86 0.98 -18.23 10.02
CA TYR A 86 1.55 -19.41 9.37
C TYR A 86 1.30 -19.44 7.86
N ALA A 87 0.13 -18.99 7.40
CA ALA A 87 -0.14 -18.88 5.97
C ALA A 87 0.83 -17.89 5.28
N VAL A 88 1.06 -16.72 5.89
CA VAL A 88 2.04 -15.73 5.39
C VAL A 88 3.47 -16.28 5.46
N LEU A 89 3.80 -17.06 6.48
CA LEU A 89 5.13 -17.70 6.59
C LEU A 89 5.42 -18.69 5.44
N THR A 90 4.38 -19.31 4.89
CA THR A 90 4.50 -20.40 3.91
C THR A 90 4.15 -19.99 2.48
N ASN A 91 3.49 -18.83 2.30
CA ASN A 91 3.09 -18.32 0.99
C ASN A 91 3.31 -16.80 0.88
N CYS A 92 4.08 -16.38 -0.13
CA CYS A 92 4.40 -14.97 -0.40
C CYS A 92 3.33 -14.20 -1.17
N GLN A 93 2.26 -14.86 -1.61
CA GLN A 93 1.15 -14.21 -2.32
C GLN A 93 0.15 -13.54 -1.37
N VAL A 94 0.22 -13.84 -0.08
CA VAL A 94 -0.65 -13.27 0.94
C VAL A 94 0.17 -12.48 1.96
N GLU A 95 -0.41 -11.42 2.47
CA GLU A 95 0.18 -10.61 3.53
C GLU A 95 -0.81 -10.41 4.67
N GLN A 96 -0.28 -10.27 5.89
CA GLN A 96 -1.09 -9.91 7.05
C GLN A 96 -1.14 -8.38 7.16
N VAL A 97 -2.34 -7.82 7.07
CA VAL A 97 -2.56 -6.37 7.22
C VAL A 97 -2.95 -6.05 8.67
N GLY A 98 -2.21 -5.11 9.27
CA GLY A 98 -2.48 -4.60 10.62
C GLY A 98 -2.07 -5.56 11.75
N SER A 99 -2.34 -5.14 12.99
CA SER A 99 -2.10 -5.96 14.18
C SER A 99 -3.32 -6.81 14.54
N GLY A 100 -3.10 -7.91 15.27
CA GLY A 100 -4.19 -8.71 15.82
C GLY A 100 -5.07 -7.88 16.76
N PHE A 101 -6.36 -7.77 16.44
CA PHE A 101 -7.33 -7.01 17.24
C PHE A 101 -7.91 -7.82 18.41
N TYR A 102 -7.72 -9.14 18.41
CA TYR A 102 -8.26 -10.02 19.43
C TYR A 102 -7.37 -11.25 19.60
N GLY A 103 -6.71 -11.37 20.76
CA GLY A 103 -5.90 -12.52 21.13
C GLY A 103 -6.65 -13.44 22.09
N LYS A 104 -6.82 -14.71 21.72
CA LYS A 104 -7.25 -15.76 22.65
C LYS A 104 -6.04 -16.59 23.04
N PRO A 105 -5.77 -16.78 24.34
CA PRO A 105 -4.74 -17.71 24.76
C PRO A 105 -5.18 -19.15 24.47
N TYR A 106 -4.23 -19.96 24.01
CA TYR A 106 -4.41 -21.40 23.92
C TYR A 106 -4.28 -22.04 25.31
N ALA A 107 -5.14 -23.00 25.62
CA ALA A 107 -5.16 -23.66 26.93
C ALA A 107 -5.48 -25.16 26.77
N ILE A 108 -4.88 -25.97 27.64
CA ILE A 108 -5.16 -27.40 27.72
C ILE A 108 -6.37 -27.59 28.64
N ALA A 109 -7.47 -28.10 28.08
CA ALA A 109 -8.68 -28.37 28.85
C ALA A 109 -8.58 -29.71 29.58
N VAL A 110 -8.93 -29.71 30.87
CA VAL A 110 -8.98 -30.91 31.71
C VAL A 110 -10.33 -30.92 32.43
N GLN A 111 -10.91 -32.11 32.64
CA GLN A 111 -12.16 -32.25 33.39
C GLN A 111 -12.05 -31.63 34.79
N LYS A 112 -13.10 -30.93 35.22
CA LYS A 112 -13.18 -30.34 36.56
C LYS A 112 -12.97 -31.42 37.63
N GLY A 113 -12.13 -31.12 38.62
CA GLY A 113 -11.82 -32.03 39.73
C GLY A 113 -10.77 -33.10 39.41
N HIS A 114 -10.27 -33.19 38.17
CA HIS A 114 -9.30 -34.20 37.80
C HIS A 114 -7.89 -33.86 38.32
N HIS A 115 -7.22 -34.81 38.97
CA HIS A 115 -5.89 -34.65 39.59
C HIS A 115 -4.80 -34.23 38.60
N LEU A 116 -4.97 -34.53 37.31
CA LEU A 116 -4.01 -34.16 36.26
C LEU A 116 -3.87 -32.65 36.08
N LYS A 117 -4.89 -31.85 36.43
CA LYS A 117 -4.84 -30.39 36.31
C LYS A 117 -3.61 -29.83 37.03
N THR A 118 -3.44 -30.18 38.30
CA THR A 118 -2.31 -29.69 39.11
C THR A 118 -0.96 -30.15 38.55
N ARG A 119 -0.90 -31.33 37.93
CA ARG A 119 0.33 -31.86 37.33
C ARG A 119 0.68 -31.13 36.03
N ILE A 120 -0.29 -30.91 35.15
CA ILE A 120 -0.11 -30.15 33.90
C ILE A 120 0.27 -28.71 34.21
N ASP A 121 -0.44 -28.05 35.12
CA ASP A 121 -0.17 -26.66 35.49
C ASP A 121 1.29 -26.51 36.00
N LYS A 122 1.77 -27.42 36.86
CA LYS A 122 3.17 -27.43 37.33
C LYS A 122 4.18 -27.61 36.20
N VAL A 123 3.90 -28.50 35.24
CA VAL A 123 4.79 -28.74 34.10
C VAL A 123 4.84 -27.53 33.18
N ILE A 124 3.69 -26.92 32.86
CA ILE A 124 3.62 -25.69 32.05
C ILE A 124 4.44 -24.58 32.71
N MET A 125 4.25 -24.36 34.02
CA MET A 125 5.02 -23.34 34.75
C MET A 125 6.52 -23.60 34.70
N ARG A 126 6.94 -24.87 34.80
CA ARG A 126 8.36 -25.23 34.64
C ARG A 126 8.88 -24.91 33.24
N LEU A 127 8.16 -25.30 32.20
CA LEU A 127 8.54 -25.05 30.80
C LEU A 127 8.65 -23.55 30.50
N THR A 128 7.74 -22.73 31.05
CA THR A 128 7.80 -21.27 30.93
C THR A 128 9.00 -20.70 31.68
N ASN A 129 9.25 -21.14 32.93
CA ASN A 129 10.38 -20.66 33.73
C ASN A 129 11.74 -21.02 33.12
N GLU A 130 11.84 -22.19 32.49
CA GLU A 130 13.03 -22.67 31.79
C GLU A 130 13.17 -22.09 30.36
N ARG A 131 12.24 -21.23 29.91
CA ARG A 131 12.18 -20.67 28.54
C ARG A 131 12.13 -21.70 27.41
N GLN A 132 11.71 -22.94 27.70
CA GLN A 132 11.61 -23.98 26.67
C GLN A 132 10.54 -23.64 25.63
N LEU A 133 9.50 -22.89 26.02
CA LEU A 133 8.46 -22.43 25.09
C LEU A 133 9.02 -21.45 24.05
N GLU A 134 9.97 -20.58 24.42
CA GLU A 134 10.63 -19.65 23.50
C GLU A 134 11.49 -20.41 22.48
N VAL A 135 12.20 -21.45 22.93
CA VAL A 135 12.99 -22.32 22.03
C VAL A 135 12.09 -23.06 21.04
N LEU A 136 10.92 -23.53 21.48
CA LEU A 136 9.93 -24.15 20.60
C LEU A 136 9.34 -23.13 19.63
N GLU A 137 9.04 -21.92 20.08
CA GLU A 137 8.57 -20.82 19.23
C GLU A 137 9.60 -20.53 18.12
N GLU A 138 10.87 -20.36 18.48
CA GLU A 138 11.95 -20.13 17.52
C GLU A 138 12.08 -21.27 16.52
N LYS A 139 11.99 -22.52 17.00
CA LYS A 139 12.02 -23.71 16.16
C LYS A 139 10.90 -23.72 15.12
N TRP A 140 9.68 -23.37 15.50
CA TRP A 140 8.49 -23.47 14.64
C TRP A 140 8.24 -22.24 13.77
N TRP A 141 8.78 -21.08 14.11
CA TRP A 141 8.60 -19.85 13.33
C TRP A 141 9.86 -19.42 12.58
N HIS A 142 11.02 -19.41 13.23
CA HIS A 142 12.26 -18.95 12.61
C HIS A 142 12.98 -20.06 11.85
N ASN A 143 13.08 -21.24 12.47
CA ASN A 143 13.79 -22.40 11.92
C ASN A 143 12.88 -23.41 11.21
N ASN A 144 11.71 -22.97 10.76
CA ASN A 144 10.75 -23.83 10.10
C ASN A 144 11.21 -24.15 8.66
N PRO A 145 11.31 -25.43 8.27
CA PRO A 145 11.74 -25.80 6.91
C PRO A 145 10.73 -25.40 5.82
N LYS A 146 9.47 -25.14 6.17
CA LYS A 146 8.43 -24.68 5.24
C LYS A 146 8.37 -23.16 5.10
N ARG A 147 9.18 -22.43 5.88
CA ARG A 147 9.24 -20.97 5.78
C ARG A 147 9.79 -20.59 4.42
N VAL A 148 9.05 -19.79 3.68
CA VAL A 148 9.53 -19.16 2.46
C VAL A 148 10.12 -17.79 2.79
N VAL A 149 11.23 -17.46 2.14
CA VAL A 149 11.78 -16.10 2.19
C VAL A 149 11.14 -15.34 1.05
N CYS A 150 10.16 -14.50 1.38
CA CYS A 150 9.56 -13.60 0.43
C CYS A 150 10.50 -12.41 0.22
N GLU A 151 10.66 -11.95 -1.03
CA GLU A 151 11.22 -10.63 -1.25
C GLU A 151 10.30 -9.63 -0.54
N ASP A 152 10.86 -8.91 0.43
CA ASP A 152 10.15 -7.82 1.09
C ASP A 152 9.74 -6.82 0.00
N ARG A 153 8.46 -6.82 -0.38
CA ARG A 153 7.87 -5.75 -1.21
C ARG A 153 8.04 -4.37 -0.55
N SER A 154 8.44 -4.32 0.73
CA SER A 154 8.74 -3.09 1.48
C SER A 154 10.24 -2.77 1.63
N ASN A 155 11.18 -3.70 1.40
CA ASN A 155 12.62 -3.48 1.64
C ASN A 155 13.52 -3.74 0.42
N GLY A 156 12.95 -4.06 -0.75
CA GLY A 156 13.67 -3.96 -2.02
C GLY A 156 13.65 -2.52 -2.51
N ASP A 157 14.82 -1.86 -2.50
CA ASP A 157 15.13 -0.57 -3.11
C ASP A 157 13.92 0.24 -3.64
N ASN A 158 13.66 1.38 -3.00
CA ASN A 158 12.79 2.45 -3.50
C ASN A 158 13.31 3.09 -4.82
N GLY A 159 14.00 2.35 -5.66
CA GLY A 159 14.23 2.70 -7.05
C GLY A 159 12.90 2.59 -7.79
N MET A 160 12.36 3.72 -8.23
CA MET A 160 11.19 3.70 -9.10
C MET A 160 11.47 2.80 -10.31
N PRO A 161 10.60 1.83 -10.64
CA PRO A 161 10.81 0.93 -11.77
C PRO A 161 11.01 1.74 -13.05
N LEU A 162 11.86 1.25 -13.95
CA LEU A 162 12.20 1.91 -15.23
C LEU A 162 10.96 2.32 -16.05
N GLN A 163 9.84 1.59 -15.87
CA GLN A 163 8.53 1.91 -16.44
C GLN A 163 8.04 3.33 -16.06
N ASN A 164 8.25 3.76 -14.81
CA ASN A 164 7.81 5.07 -14.31
C ASN A 164 8.77 6.20 -14.72
N ILE A 165 10.04 5.90 -14.97
CA ILE A 165 11.06 6.85 -15.44
C ILE A 165 11.10 6.97 -16.97
N GLY A 166 10.42 6.08 -17.70
CA GLY A 166 10.41 6.03 -19.17
C GLY A 166 9.98 7.35 -19.84
N GLY A 167 9.10 8.13 -19.20
CA GLY A 167 8.69 9.44 -19.73
C GLY A 167 9.84 10.45 -19.87
N VAL A 168 10.80 10.43 -18.94
CA VAL A 168 11.95 11.35 -18.95
C VAL A 168 12.89 11.05 -20.14
N PHE A 169 13.13 9.77 -20.42
CA PHE A 169 13.95 9.35 -21.57
C PHE A 169 13.33 9.76 -22.91
N ILE A 170 11.99 9.67 -23.03
CA ILE A 170 11.27 10.10 -24.24
C ILE A 170 11.47 11.60 -24.47
N VAL A 171 11.27 12.43 -23.44
CA VAL A 171 11.42 13.90 -23.55
C VAL A 171 12.86 14.28 -23.92
N ILE A 172 13.86 13.67 -23.28
CA ILE A 172 15.28 13.93 -23.59
C ILE A 172 15.61 13.54 -25.04
N SER A 173 15.14 12.37 -25.49
CA SER A 173 15.38 11.91 -26.87
C SER A 173 14.75 12.84 -27.91
N ALA A 174 13.54 13.34 -27.66
CA ALA A 174 12.86 14.28 -28.54
C ALA A 174 13.58 15.63 -28.60
N ALA A 175 14.09 16.12 -27.46
CA ALA A 175 14.85 17.37 -27.39
C ALA A 175 16.15 17.30 -28.19
N ILE A 176 16.87 16.17 -28.12
CA ILE A 176 18.11 15.96 -28.90
C ILE A 176 17.80 15.97 -30.41
N ILE A 177 16.74 15.29 -30.83
CA ILE A 177 16.34 15.25 -32.25
C ILE A 177 15.96 16.64 -32.76
N LEU A 178 15.15 17.38 -32.01
CA LEU A 178 14.75 18.75 -32.37
C LEU A 178 15.96 19.69 -32.45
N SER A 179 16.91 19.57 -31.51
CA SER A 179 18.14 20.37 -31.51
C SER A 179 18.98 20.13 -32.78
N LEU A 180 19.14 18.86 -33.18
CA LEU A 180 19.88 18.52 -34.41
C LEU A 180 19.18 19.03 -35.68
N ILE A 181 17.84 19.01 -35.72
CA ILE A 181 17.06 19.55 -36.83
C ILE A 181 17.27 21.06 -36.95
N THR A 182 17.11 21.80 -35.85
CA THR A 182 17.30 23.26 -35.82
C THR A 182 18.71 23.63 -36.26
N LEU A 183 19.74 22.94 -35.75
CA LEU A 183 21.13 23.16 -36.14
C LEU A 183 21.37 22.93 -37.64
N THR A 184 20.76 21.88 -38.20
CA THR A 184 20.90 21.55 -39.63
C THR A 184 20.23 22.61 -40.51
N ILE A 185 19.07 23.12 -40.09
CA ILE A 185 18.34 24.18 -40.81
C ILE A 185 19.16 25.48 -40.81
N GLU A 186 19.65 25.90 -39.64
CA GLU A 186 20.48 27.11 -39.53
C GLU A 186 21.77 26.99 -40.33
N TYR A 187 22.46 25.85 -40.25
CA TYR A 187 23.67 25.63 -41.03
C TYR A 187 23.43 25.70 -42.54
N ARG A 188 22.32 25.11 -43.03
CA ARG A 188 21.91 25.20 -44.43
C ARG A 188 21.57 26.62 -44.85
N TYR A 189 20.86 27.37 -44.01
CA TYR A 189 20.48 28.76 -44.26
C TYR A 189 21.72 29.67 -44.30
N TYR A 190 22.60 29.55 -43.30
CA TYR A 190 23.84 30.32 -43.23
C TYR A 190 24.75 30.01 -44.41
N ARG A 191 24.94 28.73 -44.77
CA ARG A 191 25.76 28.37 -45.94
C ARG A 191 25.18 28.90 -47.26
N LYS A 192 23.86 28.97 -47.40
CA LYS A 192 23.22 29.55 -48.59
C LYS A 192 23.38 31.07 -48.62
N SER A 193 23.26 31.74 -47.46
CA SER A 193 23.50 33.17 -47.33
C SER A 193 24.98 33.53 -47.54
N SER A 194 25.93 32.74 -47.02
CA SER A 194 27.36 32.91 -47.33
C SER A 194 27.69 32.61 -48.78
N ALA A 195 27.00 31.68 -49.45
CA ALA A 195 27.15 31.46 -50.89
C ALA A 195 26.59 32.63 -51.73
N ASP A 196 25.57 33.34 -51.24
CA ASP A 196 25.09 34.60 -51.85
C ASP A 196 26.07 35.76 -51.59
N VAL A 197 26.61 35.87 -50.38
CA VAL A 197 27.63 36.87 -50.02
C VAL A 197 28.95 36.64 -50.76
N ASP A 198 29.36 35.39 -50.98
CA ASP A 198 30.53 35.00 -51.79
C ASP A 198 30.29 35.23 -53.30
N ARG A 199 29.04 35.10 -53.78
CA ARG A 199 28.67 35.50 -55.16
C ARG A 199 28.68 37.02 -55.33
N GLU A 200 28.20 37.78 -54.37
CA GLU A 200 28.24 39.25 -54.40
C GLU A 200 29.68 39.79 -54.31
N THR A 201 30.53 39.25 -53.43
CA THR A 201 31.95 39.65 -53.36
C THR A 201 32.77 39.21 -54.58
N SER A 202 32.39 38.15 -55.29
CA SER A 202 33.02 37.75 -56.55
C SER A 202 32.62 38.64 -57.74
N VAL A 203 31.38 39.17 -57.75
CA VAL A 203 30.91 40.14 -58.75
C VAL A 203 31.52 41.52 -58.51
N GLU A 204 31.68 41.95 -57.25
CA GLU A 204 32.26 43.26 -56.92
C GLU A 204 33.78 43.34 -57.21
N LYS A 205 34.53 42.24 -57.02
CA LYS A 205 35.95 42.17 -57.40
C LYS A 205 36.20 42.21 -58.91
N SER A 206 35.23 41.83 -59.76
CA SER A 206 35.36 41.97 -61.22
C SER A 206 35.04 43.38 -61.73
N GLY A 207 34.30 44.19 -60.96
CA GLY A 207 33.89 45.56 -61.33
C GLY A 207 34.94 46.63 -61.04
N GLN A 208 35.80 46.45 -60.03
CA GLN A 208 36.77 47.47 -59.60
C GLN A 208 38.06 47.55 -60.42
N THR A 209 38.37 46.59 -61.30
CA THR A 209 39.61 46.62 -62.11
C THR A 209 39.52 47.49 -63.37
N LYS A 210 38.39 48.20 -63.62
CA LYS A 210 38.20 49.00 -64.85
C LYS A 210 38.06 50.52 -64.65
N GLN A 211 38.15 51.05 -63.43
CA GLN A 211 38.05 52.49 -63.17
C GLN A 211 39.12 53.00 -62.20
N ALA A 212 40.39 52.89 -62.61
CA ALA A 212 41.46 53.70 -62.03
C ALA A 212 42.59 53.82 -63.05
N HIS A 213 42.56 54.85 -63.90
CA HIS A 213 43.72 55.64 -64.38
C HIS A 213 43.30 56.51 -65.57
N HIS A 214 42.92 57.77 -65.30
CA HIS A 214 43.51 58.91 -66.01
C HIS A 214 43.18 60.21 -65.27
N VAL A 215 44.15 60.68 -64.49
CA VAL A 215 44.27 62.07 -64.04
C VAL A 215 44.83 62.88 -65.21
N PRO A 216 44.27 64.04 -65.58
CA PRO A 216 44.98 65.00 -66.41
C PRO A 216 45.83 65.94 -65.54
N LEU A 217 47.09 66.08 -65.97
CA LEU A 217 48.11 66.99 -65.46
C LEU A 217 47.79 68.46 -65.81
N HIS A 218 47.95 69.32 -64.79
CA HIS A 218 48.60 70.66 -64.79
C HIS A 218 48.15 71.83 -65.70
N LEU A 219 48.07 72.99 -65.02
CA LEU A 219 47.97 74.41 -65.42
C LEU A 219 46.60 74.93 -65.87
#